data_AF-A0AAJ7RE65-F1
#
_entry.id   AF-A0AAJ7RE65-F1
#
_cell.length_a   1.000
_cell.length_b   1.000
_cell.length_c   1.000
_cell.angle_alpha   90.00
_cell.angle_beta   90.00
_cell.angle_gamma   90.00
#
_symmetry.space_group_name_H-M   'P 1'
#
loop_
_entity.id
_entity.type
_entity.pdbx_description
1 polymer ?
#
loop_
_entity_poly.entity_id
_entity_poly.type
_entity_poly.pdbx_seq_one_letter_code
_entity_poly.pdbx_strand_id
1 'polypeptide(L)'
;MQNDISGMSGSLHDTIQSGSLVFCVLEADKMQNLPEGQSVTQPDITLRRILLGQPFSLEKYKSLASKTALLDAAIESGDGNAILVIVLFLTKTLKRSLFERLLMDRPGATQVYIRYLSTRLQTSELTDLLTMLGRSMDAAMRTLQIIIKNTPNPERLLQKLHNCYKTQFLALADCKETPFIQNYIKLLEWQKAVKDTGFTEALEMNSPVMECLRHACRDHWGASESSLWSPAMLLKQHTVSLRQYQKVALTTRAALQSWDDIDILLLTKGWLGSKKLQTYLPIEDIIKILHNNNAPTNILEKYLGYVDDVRQRLELAKRFQCHRIVVDILVLQGDRAALLEYKTMLHPQSEHCFYAENALRASTTKWKS
;
A
#
# COMPACT_ATOMS: atom_id res chain seq x y z
N MET A 1 -13.39 -39.07 14.44
CA MET A 1 -13.22 -39.34 13.00
C MET A 1 -12.07 -38.47 12.53
N GLN A 2 -10.79 -38.84 12.45
CA GLN A 2 -10.07 -40.10 12.13
C GLN A 2 -10.29 -40.63 10.71
N ASN A 3 -9.13 -40.85 10.04
CA ASN A 3 -8.81 -41.39 8.70
C ASN A 3 -8.73 -40.37 7.55
N ASP A 4 -7.82 -40.45 6.55
CA ASP A 4 -6.49 -41.05 6.33
C ASP A 4 -6.03 -40.60 4.91
N ILE A 5 -4.78 -40.13 4.73
CA ILE A 5 -3.65 -40.72 3.96
C ILE A 5 -3.68 -40.68 2.40
N SER A 6 -2.61 -40.06 1.87
CA SER A 6 -1.86 -40.34 0.62
C SER A 6 -2.35 -39.86 -0.76
N GLY A 7 -1.40 -39.29 -1.51
CA GLY A 7 -1.43 -39.26 -2.97
C GLY A 7 -0.51 -38.22 -3.60
N MET A 8 0.47 -38.71 -4.37
CA MET A 8 1.21 -38.03 -5.45
C MET A 8 2.54 -37.34 -5.12
N SER A 9 3.55 -38.20 -4.94
CA SER A 9 4.86 -38.05 -5.58
C SER A 9 4.73 -38.16 -7.11
N GLY A 10 5.49 -37.35 -7.87
CA GLY A 10 5.52 -37.46 -9.34
C GLY A 10 6.26 -36.34 -10.06
N SER A 11 7.56 -36.59 -10.30
CA SER A 11 8.41 -36.18 -11.43
C SER A 11 8.37 -34.74 -11.95
N LEU A 12 9.54 -34.09 -11.90
CA LEU A 12 10.08 -33.30 -13.01
C LEU A 12 11.60 -33.52 -13.01
N HIS A 13 12.02 -34.56 -13.74
CA HIS A 13 13.38 -34.74 -14.21
C HIS A 13 13.52 -34.13 -15.62
N ASP A 14 14.72 -33.65 -15.90
CA ASP A 14 15.28 -33.22 -17.20
C ASP A 14 14.91 -31.79 -17.62
N THR A 15 15.86 -30.87 -17.76
CA THR A 15 16.83 -30.89 -18.87
C THR A 15 18.01 -29.95 -18.56
N ILE A 16 19.21 -30.34 -19.04
CA ILE A 16 20.48 -29.58 -19.13
C ILE A 16 21.37 -29.53 -17.87
N GLN A 17 21.99 -30.67 -17.52
CA GLN A 17 23.39 -30.75 -17.03
C GLN A 17 23.91 -32.18 -16.79
N SER A 18 23.16 -33.21 -17.17
CA SER A 18 23.46 -34.62 -16.85
C SER A 18 24.71 -35.20 -17.57
N GLY A 19 25.20 -34.58 -18.64
CA GLY A 19 26.35 -35.10 -19.40
C GLY A 19 27.71 -34.88 -18.73
N SER A 20 27.89 -33.77 -18.01
CA SER A 20 29.14 -33.44 -17.30
C SER A 20 29.30 -34.27 -16.02
N LEU A 21 28.20 -34.46 -15.29
CA LEU A 21 28.14 -35.22 -14.04
C LEU A 21 28.48 -36.71 -14.21
N VAL A 22 28.00 -37.36 -15.28
CA VAL A 22 28.30 -38.78 -15.54
C VAL A 22 29.77 -38.99 -15.93
N PHE A 23 30.35 -38.04 -16.66
CA PHE A 23 31.76 -38.13 -17.07
C PHE A 23 32.71 -37.95 -15.88
N CYS A 24 32.42 -37.01 -14.97
CA CYS A 24 33.18 -36.83 -13.73
C CYS A 24 33.03 -38.04 -12.77
N VAL A 25 31.88 -38.71 -12.76
CA VAL A 25 31.65 -39.93 -11.95
C VAL A 25 32.44 -41.12 -12.48
N LEU A 26 32.58 -41.25 -13.81
CA LEU A 26 33.32 -42.34 -14.45
C LEU A 26 34.85 -42.16 -14.39
N GLU A 27 35.35 -40.93 -14.43
CA GLU A 27 36.79 -40.67 -14.24
C GLU A 27 37.24 -40.85 -12.79
N ALA A 28 36.37 -40.55 -11.82
CA ALA A 28 36.68 -40.74 -10.39
C ALA A 28 36.75 -42.21 -9.97
N ASP A 29 36.03 -43.11 -10.65
CA ASP A 29 36.06 -44.56 -10.34
C ASP A 29 37.39 -45.21 -10.78
N LYS A 30 38.11 -44.59 -11.73
CA LYS A 30 39.45 -45.04 -12.16
C LYS A 30 40.59 -44.62 -11.24
N MET A 31 40.35 -43.72 -10.28
CA MET A 31 41.38 -43.23 -9.34
C MET A 31 41.38 -43.93 -7.97
N GLN A 32 40.55 -44.96 -7.76
CA GLN A 32 40.48 -45.67 -6.47
C GLN A 32 41.63 -46.66 -6.18
N ASN A 33 42.72 -46.64 -6.96
CA ASN A 33 43.88 -47.51 -6.72
C ASN A 33 45.19 -46.71 -6.62
N LEU A 34 45.40 -45.96 -5.54
CA LEU A 34 46.76 -45.61 -5.10
C LEU A 34 46.86 -45.52 -3.56
N PRO A 35 48.04 -45.85 -3.00
CA PRO A 35 48.20 -46.21 -1.59
C PRO A 35 48.20 -44.99 -0.66
N GLU A 36 47.88 -45.26 0.60
CA GLU A 36 47.91 -44.35 1.74
C GLU A 36 49.21 -43.54 1.81
N GLY A 37 49.09 -42.21 1.73
CA GLY A 37 50.21 -41.29 1.97
C GLY A 37 49.86 -39.86 1.58
N GLN A 38 49.79 -38.98 2.59
CA GLN A 38 49.49 -37.54 2.56
C GLN A 38 48.00 -37.19 2.57
N SER A 39 47.56 -36.68 3.73
CA SER A 39 46.20 -36.19 4.00
C SER A 39 45.90 -34.91 3.24
N VAL A 40 45.66 -35.02 1.94
CA VAL A 40 45.08 -33.94 1.15
C VAL A 40 43.61 -33.82 1.54
N THR A 41 43.27 -32.81 2.34
CA THR A 41 41.89 -32.47 2.71
C THR A 41 41.14 -31.97 1.48
N GLN A 42 40.60 -32.88 0.67
CA GLN A 42 39.83 -32.49 -0.52
C GLN A 42 38.44 -31.96 -0.13
N PRO A 43 38.11 -30.70 -0.47
CA PRO A 43 36.77 -30.14 -0.33
C PRO A 43 35.68 -31.03 -0.93
N ASP A 44 35.96 -31.65 -2.06
CA ASP A 44 35.02 -32.43 -2.86
C ASP A 44 34.47 -33.63 -2.10
N ILE A 45 35.32 -34.34 -1.34
CA ILE A 45 34.91 -35.49 -0.53
C ILE A 45 33.98 -35.04 0.61
N THR A 46 34.27 -33.89 1.23
CA THR A 46 33.43 -33.35 2.31
C THR A 46 32.08 -32.88 1.78
N LEU A 47 32.07 -32.20 0.63
CA LEU A 47 30.85 -31.74 -0.02
C LEU A 47 29.99 -32.92 -0.47
N ARG A 48 30.59 -33.96 -1.06
CA ARG A 48 29.87 -35.19 -1.40
C ARG A 48 29.17 -35.80 -0.19
N ARG A 49 29.83 -35.83 0.97
CA ARG A 49 29.20 -36.32 2.22
C ARG A 49 28.04 -35.43 2.67
N ILE A 50 28.17 -34.11 2.58
CA ILE A 50 27.08 -33.16 2.90
C ILE A 50 25.88 -33.41 1.98
N LEU A 51 26.12 -33.51 0.66
CA LEU A 51 25.07 -33.72 -0.35
C LEU A 51 24.35 -35.06 -0.17
N LEU A 52 25.08 -36.10 0.24
CA LEU A 52 24.52 -37.42 0.50
C LEU A 52 23.94 -37.57 1.93
N GLY A 53 23.94 -36.51 2.74
CA GLY A 53 23.46 -36.55 4.13
C GLY A 53 24.29 -37.43 5.08
N GLN A 54 25.53 -37.73 4.70
CA GLN A 54 26.44 -38.58 5.47
C GLN A 54 27.16 -37.80 6.58
N PRO A 55 27.69 -38.47 7.62
CA PRO A 55 28.49 -37.81 8.65
C PRO A 55 29.74 -37.13 8.06
N PHE A 56 29.93 -35.84 8.37
CA PHE A 56 31.08 -35.05 7.94
C PHE A 56 31.68 -34.25 9.11
N SER A 57 32.96 -33.87 8.99
CA SER A 57 33.63 -32.98 9.93
C SER A 57 34.30 -31.83 9.19
N LEU A 58 34.04 -30.61 9.67
CA LEU A 58 34.60 -29.36 9.13
C LEU A 58 35.84 -28.90 9.91
N GLU A 59 36.14 -29.49 11.06
CA GLU A 59 37.25 -29.09 11.95
C GLU A 59 38.64 -29.30 11.33
N LYS A 60 38.72 -30.15 10.30
CA LYS A 60 39.93 -30.37 9.51
C LYS A 60 40.33 -29.15 8.66
N TYR A 61 39.42 -28.22 8.39
CA TYR A 61 39.67 -26.99 7.64
C TYR A 61 40.08 -25.85 8.59
N LYS A 62 41.36 -25.80 8.96
CA LYS A 62 41.89 -24.83 9.94
C LYS A 62 42.36 -23.52 9.32
N SER A 63 43.06 -23.59 8.18
CA SER A 63 43.64 -22.41 7.52
C SER A 63 42.60 -21.62 6.73
N LEU A 64 42.83 -20.31 6.58
CA LEU A 64 41.98 -19.46 5.75
C LEU A 64 41.89 -19.96 4.31
N ALA A 65 43.01 -20.39 3.72
CA ALA A 65 43.04 -20.97 2.37
C ALA A 65 42.16 -22.22 2.27
N SER A 66 42.25 -23.14 3.23
CA SER A 66 41.43 -24.36 3.24
C SER A 66 39.94 -24.09 3.38
N LYS A 67 39.57 -23.09 4.19
CA LYS A 67 38.19 -22.61 4.37
C LYS A 67 37.64 -21.93 3.13
N THR A 68 38.49 -21.18 2.43
CA THR A 68 38.15 -20.48 1.19
C THR A 68 37.89 -21.48 0.07
N ALA A 69 38.80 -22.43 -0.14
CA ALA A 69 38.63 -23.51 -1.11
C ALA A 69 37.38 -24.36 -0.84
N LEU A 70 37.05 -24.59 0.44
CA LEU A 70 35.83 -25.29 0.81
C LEU A 70 34.55 -24.52 0.45
N LEU A 71 34.56 -23.20 0.62
CA LEU A 71 33.44 -22.35 0.24
C LEU A 71 33.30 -22.27 -1.29
N ASP A 72 34.41 -22.13 -2.00
CA ASP A 72 34.42 -22.07 -3.47
C ASP A 72 33.86 -23.37 -4.08
N ALA A 73 34.33 -24.53 -3.61
CA ALA A 73 33.79 -25.81 -4.04
C ALA A 73 32.30 -25.97 -3.67
N ALA A 74 31.86 -25.43 -2.54
CA ALA A 74 30.43 -25.44 -2.17
C ALA A 74 29.59 -24.59 -3.15
N ILE A 75 30.10 -23.43 -3.55
CA ILE A 75 29.43 -22.55 -4.53
C ILE A 75 29.37 -23.24 -5.90
N GLU A 76 30.45 -23.88 -6.33
CA GLU A 76 30.52 -24.62 -7.59
C GLU A 76 29.53 -25.79 -7.65
N SER A 77 29.24 -26.42 -6.50
CA SER A 77 28.24 -27.49 -6.42
C SER A 77 26.80 -27.04 -6.71
N GLY A 78 26.51 -25.74 -6.59
CA GLY A 78 25.17 -25.17 -6.77
C GLY A 78 24.14 -25.50 -5.68
N ASP A 79 24.50 -26.30 -4.67
CA ASP A 79 23.59 -26.71 -3.60
C ASP A 79 23.50 -25.66 -2.48
N GLY A 80 22.31 -25.08 -2.30
CA GLY A 80 22.08 -24.04 -1.29
C GLY A 80 22.27 -24.51 0.16
N ASN A 81 22.03 -25.79 0.46
CA ASN A 81 22.23 -26.33 1.81
C ASN A 81 23.73 -26.52 2.10
N ALA A 82 24.50 -27.03 1.14
CA ALA A 82 25.94 -27.16 1.26
C ALA A 82 26.60 -25.79 1.46
N ILE A 83 26.24 -24.80 0.63
CA ILE A 83 26.70 -23.42 0.77
C ILE A 83 26.36 -22.88 2.16
N LEU A 84 25.12 -23.05 2.63
CA LEU A 84 24.69 -22.55 3.93
C LEU A 84 25.47 -23.21 5.10
N VAL A 85 25.64 -24.52 5.08
CA VAL A 85 26.39 -25.26 6.11
C VAL A 85 27.81 -24.73 6.21
N ILE A 86 28.49 -24.54 5.07
CA ILE A 86 29.85 -23.99 5.07
C ILE A 86 29.86 -22.54 5.55
N VAL A 87 28.96 -21.69 5.08
CA VAL A 87 28.86 -20.30 5.54
C VAL A 87 28.66 -20.21 7.06
N LEU A 88 27.79 -21.04 7.64
CA LEU A 88 27.56 -21.08 9.09
C LEU A 88 28.75 -21.62 9.89
N PHE A 89 29.58 -22.46 9.28
CA PHE A 89 30.85 -22.87 9.86
C PHE A 89 31.87 -21.72 9.83
N LEU A 90 31.92 -20.96 8.74
CA LEU A 90 32.83 -19.82 8.60
C LEU A 90 32.47 -18.68 9.56
N THR A 91 31.18 -18.38 9.75
CA THR A 91 30.74 -17.36 10.73
C THR A 91 31.19 -17.67 12.16
N LYS A 92 31.23 -18.96 12.52
CA LYS A 92 31.65 -19.41 13.86
C LYS A 92 33.17 -19.48 14.04
N THR A 93 33.93 -19.65 12.96
CA THR A 93 35.37 -19.99 13.03
C THR A 93 36.31 -18.93 12.46
N LEU A 94 35.80 -17.87 11.85
CA LEU A 94 36.58 -16.76 11.34
C LEU A 94 36.30 -15.47 12.11
N LYS A 95 37.28 -14.56 12.12
CA LYS A 95 37.06 -13.18 12.58
C LYS A 95 36.07 -12.50 11.64
N ARG A 96 35.18 -11.68 12.21
CA ARG A 96 34.11 -10.96 11.49
C ARG A 96 34.60 -10.28 10.21
N SER A 97 35.69 -9.51 10.27
CA SER A 97 36.25 -8.79 9.12
C SER A 97 36.76 -9.69 7.98
N LEU A 98 37.25 -10.89 8.30
CA LEU A 98 37.68 -11.87 7.29
C LEU A 98 36.49 -12.57 6.66
N PHE A 99 35.50 -12.93 7.47
CA PHE A 99 34.25 -13.52 6.98
C PHE A 99 33.50 -12.56 6.05
N GLU A 100 33.37 -11.29 6.44
CA GLU A 100 32.73 -10.24 5.64
C GLU A 100 33.45 -10.07 4.29
N ARG A 101 34.79 -10.04 4.29
CA ARG A 101 35.59 -9.97 3.06
C ARG A 101 35.35 -11.16 2.14
N LEU A 102 35.36 -12.38 2.68
CA LEU A 102 35.10 -13.59 1.90
C LEU A 102 33.73 -13.57 1.22
N LEU A 103 32.71 -13.05 1.91
CA LEU A 103 31.36 -12.93 1.38
C LEU A 103 31.23 -11.83 0.32
N MET A 104 31.91 -10.69 0.47
CA MET A 104 31.90 -9.62 -0.55
C MET A 104 32.32 -10.15 -1.93
N ASP A 105 33.31 -11.03 -1.96
CA ASP A 105 33.84 -11.60 -3.20
C ASP A 105 32.95 -12.72 -3.79
N ARG A 106 31.92 -13.18 -3.06
CA ARG A 106 31.15 -14.39 -3.36
C ARG A 106 29.64 -14.16 -3.28
N PRO A 107 29.02 -13.57 -4.32
CA PRO A 107 27.59 -13.21 -4.30
C PRO A 107 26.66 -14.43 -4.08
N GLY A 108 27.01 -15.62 -4.59
CA GLY A 108 26.22 -16.84 -4.39
C GLY A 108 26.08 -17.23 -2.92
N ALA A 109 27.20 -17.27 -2.18
CA ALA A 109 27.19 -17.55 -0.75
C ALA A 109 26.50 -16.44 0.05
N THR A 110 26.74 -15.18 -0.31
CA THR A 110 26.10 -14.03 0.31
C THR A 110 24.58 -14.06 0.20
N GLN A 111 24.04 -14.40 -0.97
CA GLN A 111 22.60 -14.46 -1.18
C GLN A 111 21.95 -15.59 -0.37
N VAL A 112 22.59 -16.75 -0.28
CA VAL A 112 22.15 -17.86 0.58
C VAL A 112 22.12 -17.43 2.05
N TYR A 113 23.16 -16.72 2.51
CA TYR A 113 23.24 -16.24 3.88
C TYR A 113 22.19 -15.17 4.20
N ILE A 114 21.99 -14.18 3.31
CA ILE A 114 20.93 -13.17 3.43
C ILE A 114 19.56 -13.84 3.57
N ARG A 115 19.28 -14.87 2.77
CA ARG A 115 18.02 -15.62 2.83
C ARG A 115 17.87 -16.33 4.18
N TYR A 116 18.91 -17.00 4.65
CA TYR A 116 18.92 -17.65 5.95
C TYR A 116 18.63 -16.66 7.10
N LEU A 117 19.36 -15.54 7.16
CA LEU A 117 19.16 -14.51 8.19
C LEU A 117 17.75 -13.91 8.14
N SER A 118 17.25 -13.69 6.93
CA SER A 118 15.88 -13.20 6.70
C SER A 118 14.82 -14.18 7.20
N THR A 119 14.98 -15.48 6.95
CA THR A 119 14.07 -16.54 7.41
C THR A 119 14.14 -16.74 8.91
N ARG A 120 15.33 -16.62 9.52
CA ARG A 120 15.54 -16.79 10.97
C ARG A 120 15.28 -15.52 11.78
N LEU A 121 14.89 -14.41 11.13
CA LEU A 121 14.65 -13.10 11.74
C LEU A 121 15.87 -12.53 12.49
N GLN A 122 17.08 -12.92 12.10
CA GLN A 122 18.34 -12.39 12.63
C GLN A 122 18.62 -11.00 12.07
N THR A 123 17.87 -10.03 12.56
CA THR A 123 17.72 -8.71 11.95
C THR A 123 19.00 -7.89 12.01
N SER A 124 19.68 -7.85 13.16
CA SER A 124 20.93 -7.09 13.33
C SER A 124 22.02 -7.58 12.39
N GLU A 125 22.23 -8.89 12.33
CA GLU A 125 23.20 -9.50 11.42
C GLU A 125 22.86 -9.26 9.96
N LEU A 126 21.56 -9.31 9.60
CA LEU A 126 21.09 -9.03 8.25
C LEU A 126 21.34 -7.57 7.85
N THR A 127 21.01 -6.61 8.73
CA THR A 127 21.22 -5.18 8.45
C THR A 127 22.71 -4.83 8.36
N ASP A 128 23.54 -5.43 9.21
CA ASP A 128 24.98 -5.26 9.19
C ASP A 128 25.58 -5.81 7.88
N LEU A 129 25.16 -7.02 7.48
CA LEU A 129 25.58 -7.64 6.22
C LEU A 129 25.17 -6.79 5.01
N LEU A 130 23.92 -6.34 4.95
CA LEU A 130 23.44 -5.49 3.85
C LEU A 130 24.20 -4.15 3.79
N THR A 131 24.46 -3.53 4.95
CA THR A 131 25.23 -2.28 5.01
C THR A 131 26.66 -2.48 4.53
N MET A 132 27.32 -3.57 4.95
CA MET A 132 28.68 -3.92 4.52
C MET A 132 28.75 -4.12 3.00
N LEU A 133 27.73 -4.71 2.38
CA LEU A 133 27.65 -4.93 0.94
C LEU A 133 27.30 -3.64 0.14
N GLY A 134 27.22 -2.48 0.78
CA GLY A 134 26.78 -1.23 0.15
C GLY A 134 25.28 -1.19 -0.14
N ARG A 135 24.50 -2.16 0.35
CA ARG A 135 23.03 -2.26 0.20
C ARG A 135 22.30 -1.55 1.35
N SER A 136 22.72 -0.32 1.64
CA SER A 136 22.21 0.46 2.78
C SER A 136 20.70 0.72 2.69
N MET A 137 20.15 0.87 1.47
CA MET A 137 18.70 1.00 1.25
C MET A 137 17.95 -0.27 1.70
N ASP A 138 18.42 -1.45 1.34
CA ASP A 138 17.79 -2.72 1.75
C ASP A 138 17.86 -2.90 3.28
N ALA A 139 18.99 -2.54 3.88
CA ALA A 139 19.15 -2.55 5.34
C ALA A 139 18.15 -1.61 6.02
N ALA A 140 18.00 -0.39 5.51
CA ALA A 140 17.09 0.62 6.03
C ALA A 140 15.63 0.17 5.90
N MET A 141 15.23 -0.36 4.75
CA MET A 141 13.88 -0.86 4.50
C MET A 141 13.53 -2.07 5.36
N ARG A 142 14.49 -2.98 5.58
CA ARG A 142 14.29 -4.13 6.48
C ARG A 142 14.08 -3.67 7.92
N THR A 143 14.88 -2.71 8.37
CA THR A 143 14.76 -2.11 9.71
C THR A 143 13.40 -1.43 9.88
N LEU A 144 12.98 -0.63 8.91
CA LEU A 144 11.67 0.05 8.91
C LEU A 144 10.52 -0.96 9.00
N GLN A 145 10.55 -2.01 8.17
CA GLN A 145 9.52 -3.05 8.18
C GLN A 145 9.36 -3.70 9.56
N ILE A 146 10.47 -3.95 10.25
CA ILE A 146 10.49 -4.58 11.56
C ILE A 146 9.98 -3.63 12.64
N ILE A 147 10.38 -2.35 12.57
CA ILE A 147 9.88 -1.32 13.48
C ILE A 147 8.35 -1.24 13.39
N ILE A 148 7.80 -1.15 12.17
CA ILE A 148 6.35 -1.03 11.94
C ILE A 148 5.60 -2.28 12.42
N LYS A 149 6.09 -3.48 12.08
CA LYS A 149 5.40 -4.75 12.44
C LYS A 149 5.46 -5.08 13.92
N ASN A 150 6.56 -4.76 14.60
CA ASN A 150 6.83 -5.22 15.96
C ASN A 150 6.66 -4.12 17.02
N THR A 151 6.15 -2.95 16.66
CA THR A 151 5.95 -1.84 17.61
C THR A 151 4.49 -1.41 17.62
N PRO A 152 3.62 -2.11 18.38
CA PRO A 152 2.20 -1.81 18.42
C PRO A 152 1.89 -0.49 19.16
N ASN A 153 2.72 -0.12 20.15
CA ASN A 153 2.55 1.15 20.84
C ASN A 153 3.00 2.33 19.96
N PRO A 154 2.13 3.30 19.68
CA PRO A 154 2.39 4.32 18.67
C PRO A 154 3.38 5.39 19.12
N GLU A 155 3.46 5.70 20.42
CA GLU A 155 4.46 6.63 20.95
C GLU A 155 5.88 6.03 20.86
N ARG A 156 6.05 4.74 21.17
CA ARG A 156 7.30 4.01 20.95
C ARG A 156 7.62 3.86 19.47
N LEU A 157 6.61 3.67 18.62
CA LEU A 157 6.77 3.62 17.17
C LEU A 157 7.35 4.93 16.66
N LEU A 158 6.79 6.07 17.06
CA LEU A 158 7.28 7.40 16.71
C LEU A 158 8.77 7.57 17.08
N GLN A 159 9.17 7.20 18.30
CA GLN A 159 10.57 7.27 18.73
C GLN A 159 11.50 6.40 17.87
N LYS A 160 11.08 5.16 17.57
CA LYS A 160 11.86 4.26 16.71
C LYS A 160 11.94 4.76 15.27
N LEU A 161 10.87 5.34 14.73
CA LEU A 161 10.85 5.93 13.39
C LEU A 161 11.79 7.12 13.30
N HIS A 162 11.81 8.03 14.29
CA HIS A 162 12.80 9.11 14.35
C HIS A 162 14.24 8.58 14.34
N ASN A 163 14.53 7.57 15.17
CA ASN A 163 15.85 6.98 15.23
C ASN A 163 16.24 6.31 13.90
N CYS A 164 15.34 5.55 13.30
CA CYS A 164 15.55 4.90 12.00
C CYS A 164 15.77 5.94 10.90
N TYR A 165 14.97 7.00 10.86
CA TYR A 165 15.16 8.09 9.93
C TYR A 165 16.55 8.74 10.10
N LYS A 166 16.91 9.12 11.33
CA LYS A 166 18.19 9.79 11.63
C LYS A 166 19.41 8.92 11.32
N THR A 167 19.35 7.62 11.63
CA THR A 167 20.51 6.73 11.53
C THR A 167 20.68 6.10 10.14
N GLN A 168 19.60 5.90 9.40
CA GLN A 168 19.63 5.15 8.13
C GLN A 168 19.13 5.98 6.94
N PHE A 169 17.98 6.65 7.05
CA PHE A 169 17.39 7.35 5.89
C PHE A 169 17.93 8.75 5.65
N LEU A 170 18.50 9.41 6.67
CA LEU A 170 19.08 10.75 6.52
C LEU A 170 20.25 10.76 5.51
N ALA A 171 21.03 9.68 5.48
CA ALA A 171 22.11 9.49 4.51
C ALA A 171 21.61 8.98 3.14
N LEU A 172 20.32 8.65 3.02
CA LEU A 172 19.68 8.11 1.82
C LEU A 172 18.71 9.17 1.23
N ALA A 173 19.22 10.36 0.92
CA ALA A 173 18.40 11.46 0.42
C ALA A 173 17.71 11.12 -0.92
N ASP A 174 18.35 10.31 -1.77
CA ASP A 174 17.81 9.89 -3.07
C ASP A 174 16.80 8.73 -2.98
N CYS A 175 16.57 8.20 -1.78
CA CYS A 175 15.62 7.12 -1.55
C CYS A 175 14.18 7.65 -1.61
N LYS A 176 13.37 7.06 -2.50
CA LYS A 176 11.97 7.47 -2.74
C LYS A 176 11.09 7.25 -1.52
N GLU A 177 11.49 6.36 -0.62
CA GLU A 177 10.81 5.99 0.61
C GLU A 177 11.06 7.01 1.73
N THR A 178 12.14 7.82 1.66
CA THR A 178 12.49 8.82 2.68
C THR A 178 11.36 9.83 2.94
N PRO A 179 10.71 10.43 1.91
CA PRO A 179 9.55 11.30 2.11
C PRO A 179 8.36 10.62 2.81
N PHE A 180 8.15 9.32 2.57
CA PHE A 180 7.04 8.59 3.21
C PHE A 180 7.27 8.46 4.72
N ILE A 181 8.49 8.15 5.14
CA ILE A 181 8.85 8.03 6.56
C ILE A 181 8.73 9.38 7.26
N GLN A 182 9.24 10.44 6.63
CA GLN A 182 9.09 11.81 7.15
C GLN A 182 7.61 12.18 7.31
N ASN A 183 6.78 11.87 6.31
CA ASN A 183 5.35 12.15 6.37
C ASN A 183 4.66 11.33 7.46
N TYR A 184 5.07 10.06 7.66
CA TYR A 184 4.52 9.21 8.70
C TYR A 184 4.89 9.70 10.11
N ILE A 185 6.16 10.09 10.31
CA ILE A 185 6.62 10.73 11.55
C ILE A 185 5.78 11.98 11.84
N LYS A 186 5.66 12.90 10.87
CA LYS A 186 4.86 14.13 11.01
C LYS A 186 3.41 13.84 11.38
N LEU A 187 2.81 12.79 10.78
CA LEU A 187 1.43 12.41 11.09
C LEU A 187 1.29 11.92 12.53
N LEU A 188 2.21 11.07 12.99
CA LEU A 188 2.21 10.58 14.38
C LEU A 188 2.49 11.72 15.38
N GLU A 189 3.38 12.66 15.05
CA GLU A 189 3.62 13.87 15.85
C GLU A 189 2.36 14.73 15.94
N TRP A 190 1.68 14.96 14.81
CA TRP A 190 0.42 15.67 14.77
C TRP A 190 -0.66 14.97 15.61
N GLN A 191 -0.83 13.65 15.46
CA GLN A 191 -1.79 12.87 16.25
C GLN A 191 -1.51 12.94 17.75
N LYS A 192 -0.22 12.92 18.13
CA LYS A 192 0.18 13.09 19.52
C LYS A 192 -0.18 14.48 20.03
N ALA A 193 0.19 15.53 19.30
CA ALA A 193 -0.16 16.90 19.64
C ALA A 193 -1.69 17.10 19.71
N VAL A 194 -2.44 16.39 18.86
CA VAL A 194 -3.90 16.37 18.85
C VAL A 194 -4.46 15.72 20.12
N LYS A 195 -3.92 14.57 20.51
CA LYS A 195 -4.31 13.86 21.72
C LYS A 195 -3.98 14.65 22.99
N ASP A 196 -2.84 15.34 23.01
CA ASP A 196 -2.33 16.06 24.18
C ASP A 196 -3.18 17.28 24.58
N THR A 197 -4.10 17.76 23.73
CA THR A 197 -4.98 18.88 24.12
C THR A 197 -6.25 18.45 24.85
N GLY A 198 -6.56 17.15 24.89
CA GLY A 198 -7.75 16.64 25.58
C GLY A 198 -9.09 17.01 24.93
N PHE A 199 -9.12 17.71 23.80
CA PHE A 199 -10.38 18.07 23.10
C PHE A 199 -10.94 16.93 22.23
N THR A 200 -10.14 15.89 21.99
CA THR A 200 -10.44 14.84 21.00
C THR A 200 -10.30 13.47 21.64
N GLU A 201 -11.38 12.94 22.21
CA GLU A 201 -11.37 11.59 22.80
C GLU A 201 -11.41 10.46 21.76
N ALA A 202 -11.73 10.77 20.49
CA ALA A 202 -12.05 9.74 19.50
C ALA A 202 -10.93 9.36 18.51
N LEU A 203 -9.84 10.15 18.40
CA LEU A 203 -8.81 9.86 17.41
C LEU A 203 -7.73 8.91 17.96
N GLU A 204 -7.75 7.66 17.49
CA GLU A 204 -6.71 6.70 17.80
C GLU A 204 -5.37 7.10 17.14
N MET A 205 -4.29 7.08 17.93
CA MET A 205 -2.95 7.31 17.38
C MET A 205 -2.58 6.16 16.43
N ASN A 206 -1.81 6.47 15.39
CA ASN A 206 -1.52 5.61 14.24
C ASN A 206 -2.70 5.40 13.26
N SER A 207 -3.75 6.22 13.35
CA SER A 207 -4.79 6.27 12.32
C SER A 207 -4.26 6.77 10.96
N PRO A 208 -4.82 6.31 9.83
CA PRO A 208 -4.47 6.85 8.51
C PRO A 208 -4.82 8.34 8.38
N VAL A 209 -4.05 9.08 7.56
CA VAL A 209 -4.28 10.52 7.31
C VAL A 209 -5.72 10.84 6.87
N MET A 210 -6.36 9.93 6.14
CA MET A 210 -7.75 10.10 5.68
C MET A 210 -8.75 10.05 6.82
N GLU A 211 -8.47 9.28 7.87
CA GLU A 211 -9.31 9.22 9.06
C GLU A 211 -9.08 10.44 9.95
N CYS A 212 -7.83 10.89 10.09
CA CYS A 212 -7.51 12.17 10.71
C CYS A 212 -8.25 13.34 10.02
N LEU A 213 -8.26 13.35 8.69
CA LEU A 213 -8.95 14.37 7.91
C LEU A 213 -10.47 14.29 8.09
N ARG A 214 -11.04 13.08 8.13
CA ARG A 214 -12.45 12.89 8.42
C ARG A 214 -12.82 13.47 9.78
N HIS A 215 -12.02 13.17 10.80
CA HIS A 215 -12.18 13.69 12.15
C HIS A 215 -12.11 15.22 12.17
N ALA A 216 -11.08 15.81 11.56
CA ALA A 216 -10.94 17.27 11.45
C ALA A 216 -12.13 17.92 10.74
N CYS A 217 -12.61 17.33 9.64
CA CYS A 217 -13.79 17.85 8.91
C CYS A 217 -15.10 17.71 9.69
N ARG A 218 -15.20 16.73 10.59
CA ARG A 218 -16.40 16.49 11.41
C ARG A 218 -16.45 17.50 12.56
N ASP A 219 -15.36 17.59 13.30
CA ASP A 219 -15.35 18.21 14.63
C ASP A 219 -14.72 19.62 14.62
N HIS A 220 -13.97 19.98 13.56
CA HIS A 220 -13.17 21.21 13.49
C HIS A 220 -13.24 21.96 12.15
N TRP A 221 -14.35 21.82 11.41
CA TRP A 221 -14.53 22.39 10.06
C TRP A 221 -14.25 23.89 9.96
N GLY A 222 -14.69 24.68 10.95
CA GLY A 222 -14.51 26.14 10.98
C GLY A 222 -13.26 26.63 11.72
N ALA A 223 -12.34 25.74 12.09
CA ALA A 223 -11.11 26.15 12.77
C ALA A 223 -10.23 27.02 11.85
N SER A 224 -9.54 28.01 12.42
CA SER A 224 -8.60 28.85 11.64
C SER A 224 -7.54 27.99 10.96
N GLU A 225 -7.05 28.39 9.78
CA GLU A 225 -6.02 27.62 9.07
C GLU A 225 -4.69 27.47 9.85
N SER A 226 -4.43 28.38 10.79
CA SER A 226 -3.31 28.32 11.72
C SER A 226 -3.49 27.30 12.84
N SER A 227 -4.71 26.79 13.02
CA SER A 227 -5.06 25.87 14.08
C SER A 227 -4.62 24.45 13.74
N LEU A 228 -4.08 23.76 14.74
CA LEU A 228 -3.61 22.37 14.63
C LEU A 228 -4.70 21.42 14.11
N TRP A 229 -5.95 21.68 14.48
CA TRP A 229 -7.13 20.85 14.18
C TRP A 229 -7.75 21.13 12.82
N SER A 230 -7.29 22.17 12.12
CA SER A 230 -7.95 22.58 10.89
C SER A 230 -7.79 21.52 9.80
N PRO A 231 -8.84 21.19 9.04
CA PRO A 231 -8.72 20.32 7.87
C PRO A 231 -7.67 20.81 6.87
N ALA A 232 -7.50 22.14 6.78
CA ALA A 232 -6.51 22.79 5.92
C ALA A 232 -5.06 22.47 6.33
N MET A 233 -4.79 22.29 7.63
CA MET A 233 -3.46 21.91 8.11
C MET A 233 -3.04 20.54 7.57
N LEU A 234 -3.94 19.55 7.64
CA LEU A 234 -3.67 18.20 7.13
C LEU A 234 -3.49 18.18 5.60
N LEU A 235 -4.22 19.03 4.88
CA LEU A 235 -4.06 19.22 3.45
C LEU A 235 -2.68 19.81 3.08
N LYS A 236 -2.18 20.78 3.86
CA LYS A 236 -0.90 21.46 3.60
C LYS A 236 0.31 20.61 3.99
N GLN A 237 0.22 19.90 5.11
CA GLN A 237 1.38 19.21 5.70
C GLN A 237 1.55 17.77 5.21
N HIS A 238 0.49 17.15 4.72
CA HIS A 238 0.51 15.78 4.20
C HIS A 238 0.16 15.76 2.72
N THR A 239 0.57 14.71 2.02
CA THR A 239 0.34 14.50 0.58
C THR A 239 -1.11 14.15 0.26
N VAL A 240 -2.08 14.93 0.77
CA VAL A 240 -3.51 14.80 0.48
C VAL A 240 -3.80 15.63 -0.76
N SER A 241 -4.35 15.00 -1.80
CA SER A 241 -4.79 15.74 -2.99
C SER A 241 -6.04 16.57 -2.71
N LEU A 242 -6.22 17.67 -3.45
CA LEU A 242 -7.43 18.50 -3.38
C LEU A 242 -8.72 17.71 -3.66
N ARG A 243 -8.63 16.70 -4.53
CA ARG A 243 -9.72 15.75 -4.80
C ARG A 243 -10.05 14.88 -3.59
N GLN A 244 -9.04 14.31 -2.92
CA GLN A 244 -9.24 13.52 -1.70
C GLN A 244 -9.82 14.39 -0.58
N TYR A 245 -9.28 15.60 -0.41
CA TYR A 245 -9.77 16.56 0.57
C TYR A 245 -11.23 16.89 0.34
N GLN A 246 -11.59 17.35 -0.88
CA GLN A 246 -12.96 17.72 -1.18
C GLN A 246 -13.92 16.54 -1.03
N LYS A 247 -13.52 15.32 -1.40
CA LYS A 247 -14.35 14.12 -1.20
C LYS A 247 -14.61 13.81 0.27
N VAL A 248 -13.58 13.86 1.12
CA VAL A 248 -13.73 13.60 2.56
C VAL A 248 -14.57 14.69 3.20
N ALA A 249 -14.23 15.96 2.96
CA ALA A 249 -14.98 17.10 3.47
C ALA A 249 -16.46 17.02 3.08
N LEU A 250 -16.76 16.86 1.79
CA LEU A 250 -18.14 16.75 1.29
C LEU A 250 -18.89 15.59 1.94
N THR A 251 -18.29 14.40 1.98
CA THR A 251 -18.92 13.21 2.58
C THR A 251 -19.20 13.42 4.07
N THR A 252 -18.24 13.97 4.81
CA THR A 252 -18.37 14.19 6.25
C THR A 252 -19.41 15.26 6.57
N ARG A 253 -19.38 16.42 5.86
CA ARG A 253 -20.37 17.49 6.08
C ARG A 253 -21.77 17.07 5.64
N ALA A 254 -21.89 16.26 4.58
CA ALA A 254 -23.18 15.72 4.13
C ALA A 254 -23.78 14.74 5.16
N ALA A 255 -22.95 13.88 5.77
CA ALA A 255 -23.39 12.98 6.84
C ALA A 255 -23.91 13.75 8.07
N LEU A 256 -23.37 14.94 8.33
CA LEU A 256 -23.84 15.87 9.36
C LEU A 256 -25.00 16.76 8.87
N GLN A 257 -25.49 16.56 7.64
CA GLN A 257 -26.51 17.39 6.98
C GLN A 257 -26.21 18.90 7.02
N SER A 258 -24.93 19.26 7.04
CA SER A 258 -24.49 20.65 7.10
C SER A 258 -24.41 21.25 5.70
N TRP A 259 -25.57 21.52 5.09
CA TRP A 259 -25.68 21.93 3.69
C TRP A 259 -25.04 23.30 3.39
N ASP A 260 -25.05 24.22 4.35
CA ASP A 260 -24.39 25.53 4.22
C ASP A 260 -22.87 25.40 4.10
N ASP A 261 -22.26 24.46 4.84
CA ASP A 261 -20.83 24.17 4.72
C ASP A 261 -20.47 23.58 3.36
N ILE A 262 -21.36 22.76 2.80
CA ILE A 262 -21.20 22.20 1.46
C ILE A 262 -21.27 23.31 0.42
N ASP A 263 -22.15 24.28 0.60
CA ASP A 263 -22.22 25.48 -0.22
C ASP A 263 -20.91 26.27 -0.18
N ILE A 264 -20.36 26.50 1.01
CA ILE A 264 -19.07 27.18 1.19
C ILE A 264 -17.93 26.40 0.53
N LEU A 265 -17.95 25.06 0.63
CA LEU A 265 -16.93 24.18 0.04
C LEU A 265 -16.98 24.14 -1.49
N LEU A 266 -18.17 24.19 -2.08
CA LEU A 266 -18.38 23.92 -3.50
C LEU A 266 -18.64 25.18 -4.33
N LEU A 267 -19.05 26.30 -3.72
CA LEU A 267 -19.50 27.47 -4.45
C LEU A 267 -18.58 28.67 -4.21
N THR A 268 -18.21 29.32 -5.30
CA THR A 268 -17.43 30.58 -5.29
C THR A 268 -18.23 31.72 -5.90
N LYS A 269 -17.94 32.95 -5.46
CA LYS A 269 -18.56 34.16 -6.01
C LYS A 269 -17.97 34.47 -7.39
N GLY A 270 -18.83 34.52 -8.40
CA GLY A 270 -18.50 34.96 -9.74
C GLY A 270 -18.50 36.48 -9.88
N TRP A 271 -18.05 36.95 -11.05
CA TRP A 271 -17.77 38.36 -11.36
C TRP A 271 -18.98 39.31 -11.26
N LEU A 272 -20.21 38.79 -11.26
CA LEU A 272 -21.44 39.58 -11.09
C LEU A 272 -22.30 39.07 -9.92
N GLY A 273 -21.69 38.44 -8.91
CA GLY A 273 -22.42 37.86 -7.78
C GLY A 273 -23.07 36.50 -8.07
N SER A 274 -22.94 35.99 -9.30
CA SER A 274 -23.38 34.62 -9.66
C SER A 274 -22.59 33.57 -8.90
N LYS A 275 -23.23 32.57 -8.30
CA LYS A 275 -22.51 31.43 -7.68
C LYS A 275 -22.01 30.48 -8.77
N LYS A 276 -20.72 30.16 -8.77
CA LYS A 276 -20.11 29.15 -9.67
C LYS A 276 -19.68 27.92 -8.87
N LEU A 277 -19.83 26.74 -9.47
CA LEU A 277 -19.35 25.49 -8.89
C LEU A 277 -17.82 25.40 -9.05
N GLN A 278 -17.11 25.26 -7.94
CA GLN A 278 -15.68 25.02 -7.88
C GLN A 278 -15.43 23.62 -7.31
N THR A 279 -15.03 22.68 -8.17
CA THR A 279 -14.91 21.29 -7.77
C THR A 279 -13.74 20.55 -8.41
N TYR A 280 -13.17 19.62 -7.64
CA TYR A 280 -12.18 18.61 -8.02
C TYR A 280 -12.84 17.23 -8.20
N LEU A 281 -14.17 17.15 -8.12
CA LEU A 281 -14.97 15.95 -8.32
C LEU A 281 -15.92 16.14 -9.50
N PRO A 282 -16.23 15.06 -10.24
CA PRO A 282 -17.35 15.09 -11.17
C PRO A 282 -18.64 15.47 -10.45
N ILE A 283 -19.47 16.30 -11.08
CA ILE A 283 -20.72 16.77 -10.47
C ILE A 283 -21.68 15.62 -10.14
N GLU A 284 -21.69 14.55 -10.94
CA GLU A 284 -22.44 13.33 -10.65
C GLU A 284 -22.02 12.68 -9.32
N ASP A 285 -20.71 12.64 -9.02
CA ASP A 285 -20.20 12.11 -7.76
C ASP A 285 -20.68 12.97 -6.58
N ILE A 286 -20.74 14.29 -6.75
CA ILE A 286 -21.28 15.21 -5.74
C ILE A 286 -22.74 14.89 -5.47
N ILE A 287 -23.58 14.86 -6.51
CA ILE A 287 -25.02 14.59 -6.39
C ILE A 287 -25.24 13.22 -5.75
N LYS A 288 -24.46 12.20 -6.13
CA LYS A 288 -24.51 10.87 -5.52
C LYS A 288 -24.17 10.90 -4.03
N ILE A 289 -23.13 11.63 -3.62
CA ILE A 289 -22.78 11.76 -2.20
C ILE A 289 -23.90 12.45 -1.43
N LEU A 290 -24.48 13.53 -1.96
CA LEU A 290 -25.59 14.24 -1.34
C LEU A 290 -26.82 13.33 -1.19
N HIS A 291 -27.22 12.65 -2.26
CA HIS A 291 -28.36 11.74 -2.25
C HIS A 291 -28.16 10.60 -1.23
N ASN A 292 -26.99 9.97 -1.21
CA ASN A 292 -26.68 8.89 -0.28
C ASN A 292 -26.67 9.33 1.20
N ASN A 293 -26.56 10.63 1.47
CA ASN A 293 -26.63 11.21 2.82
C ASN A 293 -27.98 11.89 3.07
N ASN A 294 -29.03 11.51 2.32
CA ASN A 294 -30.40 12.00 2.48
C ASN A 294 -30.52 13.52 2.34
N ALA A 295 -29.78 14.10 1.39
CA ALA A 295 -29.95 15.52 1.08
C ALA A 295 -31.40 15.82 0.68
N PRO A 296 -32.00 16.90 1.23
CA PRO A 296 -33.33 17.35 0.81
C PRO A 296 -33.40 17.60 -0.70
N THR A 297 -34.58 17.40 -1.30
CA THR A 297 -34.76 17.52 -2.76
C THR A 297 -34.30 18.88 -3.29
N ASN A 298 -34.60 19.98 -2.60
CA ASN A 298 -34.16 21.32 -3.01
C ASN A 298 -32.62 21.47 -3.06
N ILE A 299 -31.87 20.75 -2.23
CA ILE A 299 -30.41 20.70 -2.29
C ILE A 299 -29.96 19.93 -3.53
N LEU A 300 -30.54 18.77 -3.81
CA LEU A 300 -30.24 17.99 -5.01
C LEU A 300 -30.56 18.76 -6.30
N GLU A 301 -31.73 19.41 -6.36
CA GLU A 301 -32.17 20.24 -7.49
C GLU A 301 -31.20 21.38 -7.77
N LYS A 302 -30.71 22.04 -6.72
CA LYS A 302 -29.70 23.10 -6.83
C LYS A 302 -28.42 22.60 -7.48
N TYR A 303 -27.89 21.46 -7.02
CA TYR A 303 -26.65 20.91 -7.58
C TYR A 303 -26.86 20.32 -8.99
N LEU A 304 -28.02 19.72 -9.28
CA LEU A 304 -28.41 19.35 -10.65
C LEU A 304 -28.43 20.55 -11.61
N GLY A 305 -28.76 21.74 -11.11
CA GLY A 305 -28.73 22.99 -11.89
C GLY A 305 -27.36 23.34 -12.48
N TYR A 306 -26.26 22.83 -11.91
CA TYR A 306 -24.90 23.01 -12.41
C TYR A 306 -24.46 21.94 -13.44
N VAL A 307 -25.32 20.99 -13.81
CA VAL A 307 -25.03 20.01 -14.88
C VAL A 307 -25.36 20.63 -16.23
N ASP A 308 -24.37 21.08 -16.99
CA ASP A 308 -24.61 21.84 -18.23
C ASP A 308 -25.37 21.04 -19.31
N ASP A 309 -25.05 19.76 -19.48
CA ASP A 309 -25.74 18.90 -20.45
C ASP A 309 -27.15 18.55 -19.96
N VAL A 310 -28.17 18.99 -20.71
CA VAL A 310 -29.58 18.78 -20.36
C VAL A 310 -29.98 17.30 -20.37
N ARG A 311 -29.40 16.48 -21.26
CA ARG A 311 -29.68 15.04 -21.31
C ARG A 311 -29.08 14.34 -20.08
N GLN A 312 -27.84 14.66 -19.74
CA GLN A 312 -27.20 14.16 -18.52
C GLN A 312 -27.96 14.62 -17.28
N ARG A 313 -28.38 15.89 -17.23
CA ARG A 313 -29.18 16.43 -16.13
C ARG A 313 -30.51 15.68 -15.96
N LEU A 314 -31.19 15.39 -17.07
CA LEU A 314 -32.43 14.59 -17.07
C LEU A 314 -32.20 13.17 -16.54
N GLU A 315 -31.13 12.52 -16.98
CA GLU A 315 -30.76 11.17 -16.52
C GLU A 315 -30.49 11.14 -15.02
N LEU A 316 -29.67 12.08 -14.52
CA LEU A 316 -29.36 12.19 -13.10
C LEU A 316 -30.61 12.54 -12.28
N ALA A 317 -31.46 13.44 -12.75
CA ALA A 317 -32.70 13.79 -12.07
C ALA A 317 -33.65 12.59 -11.96
N LYS A 318 -33.77 11.77 -13.02
CA LYS A 318 -34.53 10.51 -12.96
C LYS A 318 -33.91 9.53 -11.96
N ARG A 319 -32.58 9.33 -12.03
CA ARG A 319 -31.83 8.39 -11.17
C ARG A 319 -31.96 8.71 -9.68
N PHE A 320 -31.91 9.99 -9.32
CA PHE A 320 -32.00 10.48 -7.94
C PHE A 320 -33.42 10.98 -7.57
N GLN A 321 -34.44 10.59 -8.34
CA GLN A 321 -35.86 10.86 -8.05
C GLN A 321 -36.19 12.35 -7.82
N CYS A 322 -35.47 13.26 -8.47
CA CYS A 322 -35.74 14.69 -8.47
C CYS A 322 -36.87 15.01 -9.47
N HIS A 323 -38.08 14.55 -9.16
CA HIS A 323 -39.21 14.48 -10.09
C HIS A 323 -39.59 15.83 -10.71
N ARG A 324 -39.52 16.92 -9.94
CA ARG A 324 -39.84 18.26 -10.42
C ARG A 324 -38.93 18.69 -11.58
N ILE A 325 -37.61 18.48 -11.43
CA ILE A 325 -36.62 18.78 -12.47
C ILE A 325 -36.86 17.93 -13.72
N VAL A 326 -37.27 16.67 -13.57
CA VAL A 326 -37.63 15.81 -14.71
C VAL A 326 -38.81 16.42 -15.48
N VAL A 327 -39.87 16.82 -14.78
CA VAL A 327 -41.04 17.47 -15.41
C VAL A 327 -40.64 18.77 -16.11
N ASP A 328 -39.86 19.62 -15.44
CA ASP A 328 -39.41 20.92 -15.99
C ASP A 328 -38.59 20.75 -17.28
N ILE A 329 -37.68 19.77 -17.31
CA ILE A 329 -36.88 19.49 -18.50
C ILE A 329 -37.76 18.99 -19.65
N LEU A 330 -38.71 18.07 -19.40
CA LEU A 330 -39.58 17.53 -20.44
C LEU A 330 -40.53 18.59 -21.00
N VAL A 331 -41.04 19.48 -20.14
CA VAL A 331 -41.82 20.67 -20.54
C VAL A 331 -40.97 21.60 -21.41
N LEU A 332 -39.74 21.92 -20.98
CA LEU A 332 -38.83 22.79 -21.73
C LEU A 332 -38.45 22.19 -23.09
N GLN A 333 -38.32 20.86 -23.17
CA GLN A 333 -38.07 20.15 -24.41
C GLN A 333 -39.30 20.02 -25.31
N GLY A 334 -40.50 20.35 -24.80
CA GLY A 334 -41.77 20.16 -25.50
C GLY A 334 -42.14 18.69 -25.74
N ASP A 335 -41.59 17.76 -24.95
CA ASP A 335 -41.79 16.31 -25.14
C ASP A 335 -43.00 15.82 -24.33
N ARG A 336 -44.18 15.92 -24.95
CA ARG A 336 -45.45 15.55 -24.32
C ARG A 336 -45.53 14.04 -24.05
N ALA A 337 -45.02 13.23 -24.96
CA ALA A 337 -45.09 11.77 -24.88
C ALA A 337 -44.23 11.26 -23.72
N ALA A 338 -42.99 11.75 -23.60
CA ALA A 338 -42.11 11.39 -22.50
C ALA A 338 -42.66 11.86 -21.14
N LEU A 339 -43.34 13.01 -21.07
CA LEU A 339 -43.96 13.46 -19.83
C LEU A 339 -45.16 12.60 -19.41
N LEU A 340 -45.96 12.16 -20.37
CA LEU A 340 -47.05 11.21 -20.11
C LEU A 340 -46.54 9.87 -19.59
N GLU A 341 -45.50 9.32 -20.23
CA GLU A 341 -44.85 8.09 -19.79
C GLU A 341 -44.21 8.26 -18.40
N TYR A 342 -43.50 9.35 -18.17
CA TYR A 342 -42.90 9.59 -16.87
C TYR A 342 -43.94 9.72 -15.75
N LYS A 343 -45.09 10.34 -16.03
CA LYS A 343 -46.21 10.45 -15.08
C LYS A 343 -46.69 9.09 -14.60
N THR A 344 -46.70 8.05 -15.44
CA THR A 344 -47.14 6.70 -15.03
C THR A 344 -46.19 6.06 -14.02
N MET A 345 -44.95 6.54 -13.90
CA MET A 345 -43.97 6.08 -12.92
C MET A 345 -44.07 6.82 -11.58
N LEU A 346 -44.82 7.92 -11.50
CA LEU A 346 -45.01 8.69 -10.28
C LEU A 346 -46.07 8.05 -9.39
N HIS A 347 -45.89 8.14 -8.07
CA HIS A 347 -46.89 7.66 -7.13
C HIS A 347 -48.23 8.39 -7.36
N PRO A 348 -49.36 7.67 -7.50
CA PRO A 348 -50.67 8.30 -7.68
C PRO A 348 -50.98 9.29 -6.55
N GLN A 349 -51.60 10.42 -6.88
CA GLN A 349 -51.96 11.47 -5.91
C GLN A 349 -50.77 12.11 -5.14
N SER A 350 -49.54 11.86 -5.56
CA SER A 350 -48.37 12.59 -5.04
C SER A 350 -48.33 14.03 -5.59
N GLU A 351 -47.64 14.92 -4.87
CA GLU A 351 -47.37 16.30 -5.31
C GLU A 351 -46.76 16.33 -6.72
N HIS A 352 -45.81 15.43 -6.98
CA HIS A 352 -45.14 15.34 -8.28
C HIS A 352 -46.08 14.89 -9.41
N CYS A 353 -47.03 14.00 -9.10
CA CYS A 353 -48.05 13.59 -10.06
C CYS A 353 -48.96 14.78 -10.42
N PHE A 354 -49.45 15.52 -9.41
CA PHE A 354 -50.23 16.74 -9.65
C PHE A 354 -49.44 17.80 -10.42
N TYR A 355 -48.15 17.94 -10.14
CA TYR A 355 -47.27 18.85 -10.85
C TYR A 355 -47.17 18.50 -12.34
N ALA A 356 -46.94 17.22 -12.66
CA ALA A 356 -46.91 16.73 -14.04
C ALA A 356 -48.26 16.92 -14.76
N GLU A 357 -49.39 16.69 -14.08
CA GLU A 357 -50.72 16.91 -14.66
C GLU A 357 -51.00 18.37 -14.97
N ASN A 358 -50.64 19.26 -14.05
CA ASN A 358 -50.77 20.69 -14.25
C ASN A 358 -49.90 21.16 -15.42
N ALA A 359 -48.67 20.67 -15.52
CA ALA A 359 -47.78 20.96 -16.64
C ALA A 359 -48.35 20.48 -18.00
N LEU A 360 -48.99 19.31 -18.03
CA LEU A 360 -49.64 18.76 -19.25
C LEU A 360 -50.89 19.53 -19.68
N ARG A 361 -51.60 20.17 -18.75
CA ARG A 361 -52.81 20.98 -18.98
C ARG A 361 -52.51 22.45 -19.25
N ALA A 362 -51.32 22.93 -18.91
CA ALA A 362 -50.92 24.32 -19.11
C ALA A 362 -50.97 24.68 -20.60
N SER A 363 -51.81 25.67 -20.94
CA SER A 363 -51.97 26.18 -22.32
C SER A 363 -50.76 26.97 -22.82
N THR A 364 -49.84 27.32 -21.92
CA THR A 364 -48.60 28.06 -22.21
C THR A 364 -47.47 27.17 -22.73
N THR A 365 -47.58 25.85 -22.59
CA THR A 365 -46.52 24.91 -23.02
C THR A 365 -46.60 24.65 -24.52
N LYS A 366 -45.50 24.88 -25.23
CA LYS A 366 -45.35 24.55 -26.66
C LYS A 366 -44.85 23.10 -26.81
N TRP A 367 -45.75 22.19 -27.13
CA TRP A 367 -45.41 20.79 -27.41
C TRP A 367 -44.85 20.64 -28.81
N LYS A 368 -43.86 19.77 -28.98
CA LYS A 368 -43.40 19.34 -30.31
C LYS A 368 -44.49 18.51 -30.98
N SER A 369 -44.69 18.75 -32.27
CA SER A 369 -45.68 18.11 -33.13
C SER A 369 -45.48 16.60 -33.22
#